data_AF-A0A7N0UHS9-F1
#
_entry.id   AF-A0A7N0UHS9-F1
#
_cell.length_a   1.000
_cell.length_b   1.000
_cell.length_c   1.000
_cell.angle_alpha   90.00
_cell.angle_beta   90.00
_cell.angle_gamma   90.00
#
_symmetry.space_group_name_H-M   'P 1'
#
loop_
_entity.id
_entity.type
_entity.pdbx_description
1 polymer ?
#
loop_
_entity_poly.entity_id
_entity_poly.type
_entity_poly.pdbx_seq_one_letter_code
_entity_poly.pdbx_strand_id
1 'polypeptide(L)'
;MVGKTFLNKVISFCKNHEIEVPDMNDYYFPHGRPRRFFKKLQELNNRFDKVNMELLICMASLNPVNSFAAFDKPKILRLPEFYPNEFTKVDVMKLDFQLQMYIIDLRNNVIFQQVKDLSSLSACAF
;
A
#
# COMPACT_ATOMS: atom_id res chain seq x y z
N MET A 1 -11.53 -18.74 -14.96
CA MET A 1 -12.58 -17.93 -15.63
C MET A 1 -14.01 -18.39 -15.24
N VAL A 2 -14.30 -18.58 -13.96
CA VAL A 2 -15.60 -19.13 -13.50
C VAL A 2 -16.50 -18.05 -12.83
N GLY A 3 -15.93 -16.96 -12.32
CA GLY A 3 -16.69 -15.93 -11.60
C GLY A 3 -17.56 -15.00 -12.47
N LYS A 4 -17.11 -14.66 -13.70
CA LYS A 4 -17.86 -13.74 -14.59
C LYS A 4 -19.17 -14.36 -15.10
N THR A 5 -19.20 -15.67 -15.35
CA THR A 5 -20.39 -16.36 -15.86
C THR A 5 -21.47 -16.49 -14.79
N PHE A 6 -21.09 -16.72 -13.54
CA PHE A 6 -22.03 -16.77 -12.41
C PHE A 6 -22.66 -15.41 -12.12
N LEU A 7 -21.86 -14.33 -12.08
CA LEU A 7 -22.38 -12.97 -11.87
C LEU A 7 -23.39 -12.58 -12.94
N ASN A 8 -23.12 -12.87 -14.22
CA ASN A 8 -24.07 -12.59 -15.30
C ASN A 8 -25.41 -13.32 -15.12
N LYS A 9 -25.37 -14.57 -14.63
CA LYS A 9 -26.58 -15.35 -14.34
C LYS A 9 -27.39 -14.75 -13.20
N VAL A 10 -26.73 -14.33 -12.11
CA VAL A 10 -27.38 -13.66 -10.97
C VAL A 10 -28.00 -12.32 -11.41
N ILE A 11 -27.28 -11.51 -12.19
CA ILE A 11 -27.80 -10.24 -12.71
C ILE A 11 -29.05 -10.47 -13.58
N SER A 12 -29.04 -11.49 -14.44
CA SER A 12 -30.21 -11.83 -15.27
C SER A 12 -31.41 -12.27 -14.45
N PHE A 13 -31.20 -13.05 -13.38
CA PHE A 13 -32.25 -13.44 -12.45
C PHE A 13 -32.87 -12.23 -11.77
N CYS A 14 -32.05 -11.32 -11.22
CA CYS A 14 -32.54 -10.11 -10.57
C CYS A 14 -33.39 -9.23 -11.52
N LYS A 15 -32.93 -9.04 -12.77
CA LYS A 15 -33.68 -8.29 -13.79
C LYS A 15 -35.05 -8.91 -14.09
N ASN A 16 -35.14 -10.23 -14.17
CA ASN A 16 -36.40 -10.93 -14.45
C ASN A 16 -37.41 -10.87 -13.28
N HIS A 17 -36.92 -10.59 -12.07
CA HIS A 17 -37.74 -10.48 -10.86
C HIS A 17 -37.91 -9.03 -10.37
N GLU A 18 -37.57 -8.04 -11.21
CA GLU A 18 -37.63 -6.61 -10.86
C GLU A 18 -36.82 -6.24 -9.61
N ILE A 19 -35.77 -7.01 -9.32
CA ILE A 19 -34.84 -6.74 -8.22
C ILE A 19 -33.79 -5.75 -8.74
N GLU A 20 -33.72 -4.58 -8.11
CA GLU A 20 -32.70 -3.58 -8.40
C GLU A 20 -31.30 -4.16 -8.12
N VAL A 21 -30.48 -4.19 -9.16
CA VAL A 21 -29.07 -4.61 -9.04
C VAL A 21 -28.24 -3.35 -8.81
N PRO A 22 -27.70 -3.13 -7.60
CA PRO A 22 -26.84 -1.98 -7.35
C PRO A 22 -25.57 -2.09 -8.20
N ASP A 23 -25.13 -0.97 -8.78
CA ASP A 23 -23.83 -0.91 -9.42
C ASP A 23 -22.74 -0.99 -8.35
N MET A 24 -22.00 -2.11 -8.35
CA MET A 24 -20.91 -2.32 -7.40
C MET A 24 -19.72 -1.39 -7.64
N ASN A 25 -19.66 -0.70 -8.79
CA ASN A 25 -18.67 0.34 -9.05
C ASN A 25 -19.14 1.73 -8.59
N ASP A 26 -20.41 1.87 -8.23
CA ASP A 26 -20.96 3.12 -7.69
C ASP A 26 -20.75 3.19 -6.15
N TYR A 27 -20.92 4.38 -5.57
CA TYR A 27 -20.73 4.60 -4.15
C TYR A 27 -21.77 3.80 -3.33
N TYR A 28 -21.29 2.84 -2.53
CA TYR A 28 -22.12 2.12 -1.57
C TYR A 28 -22.66 3.07 -0.49
N PHE A 29 -23.99 3.18 -0.39
CA PHE A 29 -24.70 3.94 0.66
C PHE A 29 -25.49 3.03 1.62
N PRO A 30 -24.88 2.47 2.67
CA PRO A 30 -25.53 1.69 3.70
C PRO A 30 -26.71 2.43 4.31
N HIS A 31 -27.89 1.83 4.13
CA HIS A 31 -29.12 2.28 4.75
C HIS A 31 -28.96 2.33 6.27
N GLY A 32 -29.43 3.43 6.88
CA GLY A 32 -29.34 3.66 8.33
C GLY A 32 -28.04 4.30 8.84
N ARG A 33 -27.05 4.54 7.97
CA ARG A 33 -25.84 5.29 8.35
C ARG A 33 -25.97 6.77 7.99
N PRO A 34 -25.61 7.71 8.88
CA PRO A 34 -25.72 9.13 8.58
C PRO A 34 -24.72 9.58 7.51
N ARG A 35 -25.13 10.51 6.62
CA ARG A 35 -24.31 11.06 5.51
C ARG A 35 -22.90 11.47 5.91
N ARG A 36 -22.72 12.02 7.12
CA ARG A 36 -21.43 12.40 7.71
C ARG A 36 -20.44 11.23 7.86
N PHE A 37 -20.91 10.01 8.07
CA PHE A 37 -20.07 8.81 8.14
C PHE A 37 -19.43 8.49 6.78
N PHE A 38 -20.18 8.65 5.69
CA PHE A 38 -19.69 8.47 4.32
C PHE A 38 -18.60 9.46 3.96
N LYS A 39 -18.81 10.74 4.27
CA LYS A 39 -17.80 11.77 4.02
C LYS A 39 -16.48 11.44 4.72
N LYS A 40 -16.54 10.94 5.95
CA LYS A 40 -15.35 10.54 6.72
C LYS A 40 -14.67 9.30 6.15
N LEU A 41 -15.43 8.31 5.69
CA LEU A 41 -14.90 7.14 4.99
C LEU A 41 -14.25 7.51 3.66
N GLN A 42 -14.86 8.40 2.89
CA GLN A 42 -14.31 8.88 1.63
C GLN A 42 -13.03 9.70 1.86
N GLU A 43 -13.01 10.58 2.85
CA GLU A 43 -11.79 11.29 3.25
C GLU A 43 -10.69 10.33 3.70
N LEU A 44 -11.03 9.27 4.43
CA LEU A 44 -10.07 8.23 4.81
C LEU A 44 -9.57 7.46 3.58
N ASN A 45 -10.46 7.03 2.68
CA ASN A 45 -10.08 6.32 1.46
C ASN A 45 -9.24 7.18 0.51
N ASN A 46 -9.46 8.50 0.49
CA ASN A 46 -8.63 9.42 -0.29
C ASN A 46 -7.27 9.67 0.37
N ARG A 47 -7.18 9.66 1.70
CA ARG A 47 -5.91 9.82 2.45
C ARG A 47 -5.09 8.53 2.52
N PHE A 48 -5.75 7.38 2.51
CA PHE A 48 -5.17 6.04 2.56
C PHE A 48 -5.57 5.26 1.31
N ASP A 49 -5.40 5.89 0.16
CA ASP A 49 -5.53 5.18 -1.10
C ASP A 49 -4.45 4.09 -1.18
N LYS A 50 -4.57 3.23 -2.20
CA LYS A 50 -3.68 2.08 -2.37
C LYS A 50 -2.20 2.49 -2.36
N VAL A 51 -1.88 3.64 -2.95
CA VAL A 51 -0.50 4.15 -3.06
C VAL A 51 0.02 4.61 -1.69
N ASN A 52 -0.78 5.36 -0.93
CA ASN A 52 -0.41 5.81 0.42
C ASN A 52 -0.21 4.64 1.39
N MET A 53 -1.01 3.58 1.25
CA MET A 53 -0.84 2.35 2.04
C MET A 53 0.47 1.64 1.72
N GLU A 54 0.86 1.57 0.44
CA GLU A 54 2.13 0.96 0.02
C GLU A 54 3.33 1.79 0.47
N LEU A 55 3.23 3.12 0.44
CA LEU A 55 4.23 4.01 1.05
C LEU A 55 4.39 3.74 2.54
N LEU A 56 3.30 3.57 3.28
CA LEU A 56 3.34 3.24 4.70
C LEU A 56 4.00 1.87 4.96
N ILE A 57 3.71 0.89 4.12
CA ILE A 57 4.35 -0.43 4.17
C ILE A 57 5.87 -0.30 3.92
N CYS A 58 6.29 0.50 2.93
CA CYS A 58 7.71 0.76 2.67
C CYS A 58 8.40 1.40 3.86
N MET A 59 7.79 2.42 4.47
CA MET A 59 8.31 3.09 5.67
C MET A 59 8.41 2.12 6.86
N ALA A 60 7.40 1.27 7.07
CA ALA A 60 7.42 0.25 8.12
C ALA A 60 8.53 -0.79 7.91
N SER A 61 8.82 -1.15 6.65
CA SER A 61 9.94 -2.03 6.31
C SER A 61 11.30 -1.39 6.58
N LEU A 62 11.42 -0.05 6.63
CA LEU A 62 12.66 0.65 6.95
C LEU A 62 12.81 1.00 8.43
N ASN A 63 11.99 0.41 9.31
CA ASN A 63 12.02 0.67 10.75
C ASN A 63 13.38 0.31 11.35
N PRO A 64 14.11 1.25 12.00
CA PRO A 64 15.44 1.01 12.55
C PRO A 64 15.47 0.07 13.76
N VAL A 65 14.33 -0.15 14.43
CA VAL A 65 14.23 -0.99 15.63
C VAL A 65 14.84 -2.38 15.41
N ASN A 66 15.60 -2.83 16.40
CA ASN A 66 16.28 -4.13 16.42
C ASN A 66 17.20 -4.34 15.20
N SER A 67 18.00 -3.33 14.86
CA SER A 67 18.92 -3.37 13.71
C SER A 67 18.18 -3.65 12.40
N PHE A 68 17.11 -2.88 12.16
CA PHE A 68 16.26 -3.00 10.99
C PHE A 68 15.66 -4.40 10.81
N ALA A 69 15.17 -5.02 11.89
CA ALA A 69 14.61 -6.37 11.84
C ALA A 69 13.37 -6.48 10.92
N ALA A 70 12.63 -5.39 10.76
CA ALA A 70 11.46 -5.32 9.89
C ALA A 70 11.80 -5.20 8.39
N PHE A 71 13.08 -5.13 8.03
CA PHE A 71 13.52 -4.96 6.65
C PHE A 71 13.02 -6.08 5.74
N ASP A 72 12.26 -5.65 4.73
CA ASP A 72 11.63 -6.52 3.75
C ASP A 72 11.79 -5.88 2.36
N LYS A 73 12.88 -6.27 1.68
CA LYS A 73 13.23 -5.74 0.36
C LYS A 73 12.12 -5.94 -0.68
N PRO A 74 11.50 -7.13 -0.81
CA PRO A 74 10.37 -7.32 -1.72
C PRO A 74 9.24 -6.32 -1.52
N LYS A 75 8.87 -5.99 -0.28
CA LYS A 75 7.82 -4.98 -0.01
C LYS A 75 8.21 -3.59 -0.51
N ILE A 76 9.45 -3.19 -0.33
CA ILE A 76 9.95 -1.87 -0.78
C ILE A 76 9.98 -1.80 -2.32
N LEU A 77 10.33 -2.91 -2.98
CA LEU A 77 10.40 -2.98 -4.45
C LEU A 77 9.05 -3.01 -5.15
N ARG A 78 7.93 -3.06 -4.42
CA ARG A 78 6.60 -2.87 -5.02
C ARG A 78 6.31 -1.41 -5.34
N LEU A 79 6.97 -0.47 -4.66
CA LEU A 79 6.68 0.96 -4.82
C LEU A 79 6.79 1.44 -6.28
N PRO A 80 7.83 1.09 -7.06
CA PRO A 80 7.92 1.48 -8.46
C PRO A 80 6.77 0.94 -9.34
N GLU A 81 6.11 -0.15 -8.97
CA GLU A 81 4.95 -0.68 -9.70
C GLU A 81 3.76 0.29 -9.71
N PHE A 82 3.70 1.19 -8.72
CA PHE A 82 2.65 2.20 -8.60
C PHE A 82 2.96 3.50 -9.35
N TYR A 83 4.21 3.68 -9.80
CA TYR A 83 4.67 4.85 -10.54
C TYR A 83 5.34 4.44 -11.86
N PRO A 84 4.58 3.81 -12.79
CA PRO A 84 5.14 3.20 -14.00
C PRO A 84 5.80 4.21 -14.95
N ASN A 85 5.50 5.51 -14.81
CA ASN A 85 6.09 6.57 -15.61
C ASN A 85 7.33 7.21 -14.97
N GLU A 86 7.59 6.98 -13.68
CA GLU A 86 8.70 7.58 -12.95
C GLU A 86 9.92 6.66 -12.87
N PHE A 87 9.71 5.34 -12.96
CA PHE A 87 10.78 4.35 -12.83
C PHE A 87 10.89 3.48 -14.07
N THR A 88 12.08 3.42 -14.66
CA THR A 88 12.41 2.41 -15.67
C THR A 88 12.76 1.07 -15.01
N LYS A 89 12.77 -0.01 -15.79
CA LYS A 89 13.24 -1.31 -15.29
C LYS A 89 14.68 -1.26 -14.77
N VAL A 90 15.51 -0.41 -15.35
CA VAL A 90 16.90 -0.20 -14.92
C VAL A 90 16.94 0.48 -13.55
N ASP A 91 16.07 1.45 -13.31
CA ASP A 91 15.96 2.12 -12.00
C ASP A 91 15.52 1.14 -10.91
N VAL A 92 14.57 0.25 -11.22
CA VAL A 92 14.13 -0.80 -10.28
C VAL A 92 15.26 -1.79 -9.97
N MET A 93 16.04 -2.21 -10.97
CA MET A 93 17.21 -3.07 -10.76
C MET A 93 18.28 -2.38 -9.91
N LYS A 94 18.52 -1.09 -10.16
CA LYS A 94 19.46 -0.28 -9.37
C LYS A 94 18.98 -0.13 -7.93
N LEU A 95 17.69 0.12 -7.72
CA LEU A 95 17.07 0.20 -6.40
C LEU A 95 17.21 -1.12 -5.63
N ASP A 96 16.98 -2.28 -6.28
CA ASP A 96 17.17 -3.59 -5.65
C ASP A 96 18.59 -3.77 -5.10
N PHE A 97 19.59 -3.46 -5.93
CA PHE A 97 20.99 -3.55 -5.52
C PHE A 97 21.32 -2.55 -4.41
N GLN A 98 20.89 -1.29 -4.54
CA GLN A 98 21.15 -0.25 -3.55
C GLN A 98 20.51 -0.56 -2.20
N LEU A 99 19.29 -1.07 -2.16
CA LEU A 99 18.63 -1.48 -0.92
C LEU A 99 19.38 -2.60 -0.22
N GLN A 100 19.92 -3.56 -0.99
CA GLN A 100 20.72 -4.66 -0.44
C GLN A 100 22.03 -4.16 0.18
N MET A 101 22.71 -3.22 -0.46
CA MET A 101 23.95 -2.65 0.11
C MET A 101 23.65 -1.77 1.31
N TYR A 102 22.63 -0.91 1.20
CA TYR A 102 22.20 0.00 2.25
C TYR A 102 21.91 -0.72 3.56
N ILE A 103 21.14 -1.82 3.53
CA ILE A 103 20.82 -2.56 4.75
C ILE A 103 22.04 -3.24 5.37
N ILE A 104 23.00 -3.71 4.56
CA ILE A 104 24.25 -4.30 5.04
C ILE A 104 25.07 -3.23 5.77
N ASP A 105 25.23 -2.07 5.14
CA ASP A 105 26.00 -0.96 5.71
C ASP A 105 25.38 -0.46 7.02
N LEU A 106 24.06 -0.27 7.05
CA LEU A 106 23.34 0.16 8.26
C LEU A 106 23.46 -0.84 9.40
N ARG A 107 23.27 -2.14 9.13
CA ARG A 107 23.33 -3.17 10.17
C ARG A 107 24.74 -3.35 10.73
N ASN A 108 25.76 -3.09 9.92
CA ASN A 108 27.17 -3.18 10.34
C ASN A 108 27.68 -1.91 11.04
N ASN A 109 26.93 -0.81 10.98
CA ASN A 109 27.34 0.45 11.58
C ASN A 109 26.80 0.60 13.00
N VAL A 110 27.71 0.69 13.96
CA VAL A 110 27.43 0.83 15.40
C VAL A 110 26.56 2.05 15.75
N ILE A 111 26.62 3.13 14.96
CA ILE A 111 25.76 4.31 15.16
C ILE A 111 24.31 3.96 14.86
N PHE A 112 24.07 3.30 13.72
CA PHE A 112 22.72 2.94 13.28
C PHE A 112 22.10 1.77 14.05
N GLN A 113 22.91 0.93 14.69
CA GLN A 113 22.42 -0.13 15.59
C GLN A 113 21.70 0.42 16.84
N GLN A 114 22.03 1.64 17.27
CA GLN A 114 21.45 2.26 18.47
C GLN A 114 20.22 3.11 18.18
N VAL A 115 19.89 3.31 16.89
CA VAL A 115 18.75 4.12 16.47
C VAL A 115 17.44 3.38 16.78
N LYS A 116 16.55 4.04 17.53
CA LYS A 116 15.29 3.44 18.00
C LYS A 116 14.05 3.94 17.27
N ASP A 117 14.16 5.03 16.52
CA ASP A 117 13.05 5.65 15.83
C ASP A 117 13.51 6.37 14.56
N LEU A 118 12.55 6.70 13.70
CA LEU A 118 12.77 7.32 12.40
C LEU A 118 13.33 8.76 12.54
N SER A 119 12.97 9.46 13.61
CA SER A 119 13.47 10.81 13.89
C SER A 119 14.98 10.80 14.15
N SER A 120 15.44 9.87 14.97
CA SER A 120 16.85 9.64 15.27
C SER A 120 17.61 9.15 14.03
N LEU A 121 16.99 8.30 13.21
CA LEU A 121 17.56 7.87 11.93
C LEU A 121 17.83 9.06 11.01
N SER A 122 16.86 9.98 10.91
CA SER A 122 16.99 11.18 10.07
C SER A 122 18.11 12.11 10.54
N ALA A 123 18.36 12.19 11.86
CA ALA A 123 19.43 13.01 12.43
C ALA A 123 20.83 12.42 12.19
N CYS A 124 20.95 11.09 12.03
CA CYS A 124 22.22 10.43 11.72
C CYS A 124 22.58 10.44 10.23
N ALA A 125 21.65 10.86 9.35
CA ALA A 125 21.81 10.85 7.91
C ALA A 125 22.37 12.18 7.32
N PHE A 126 22.76 13.13 8.17
CA PHE A 126 23.38 14.43 7.82
C PHE A 126 24.58 14.71 8.73
#